data_AF-A0A504YVJ2-F1
#
_entry.id   AF-A0A504YVJ2-F1
#
_cell.length_a   1.000
_cell.length_b   1.000
_cell.length_c   1.000
_cell.angle_alpha   90.00
_cell.angle_beta   90.00
_cell.angle_gamma   90.00
#
_symmetry.space_group_name_H-M   'P 1'
#
loop_
_entity.id
_entity.type
_entity.pdbx_description
1 polymer ?
#
loop_
_entity_poly.entity_id
_entity_poly.type
_entity_poly.pdbx_seq_one_letter_code
_entity_poly.pdbx_strand_id
1 'polypeptide(L)'
;MWSKQQNNYDGYACHQCKPGWTGVDCLTRQPSRVRRNVLTLTPVEQRRFRDRINLAKRTPMTKWLVLNITDQSNADPTDVTKIQLIQPPSVYDYFVYIHLYASRSTLVMPDSSVPVCDPNRHRLDFAHKGPGFAPWHRAFMLMWEAELGRLGTMDSTNPISRRDGDNFALPYWDWTGNQGCPVCTNDLVGAPDPKRRTSGALDPKSPLSDWITFCPQRPRYADCHVCDPGVQWNNDSKNPMAGNTLWRKVSDSQKAPLFAQLPTQTDMDLTVNCNEYDVWPYRNGAGRRSFRDLLEGFTSPSMPLTSTRQQSPFPVQQTLQEVNQTTKSGNITLTMTAPIVDVTNVPVYMHNLVHSFMNGSWFDVSTSPNDPFFILHHIFVDKIFEMWLRKHRPGPEQYPRRDCPPGHSAYAPMVPFVPLIENVLFFTDSRALGYDYDNSQLGDTIVALADSLPLNETTSESSRVSTLNPAAIGTIVMAVVILFCIILVALLVIRLMHERRSYYYYTCIDPPEPRAISQLEALNTWRRNNFITTVDRYPNRPTHLTEGEKLRLLDGNEQY
;
A
#
# COMPACT_ATOMS: atom_id res chain seq x y z
N MET A 1 -32.43 -19.25 -19.93
CA MET A 1 -31.02 -19.51 -19.53
C MET A 1 -30.14 -18.56 -20.33
N TRP A 2 -29.92 -17.35 -19.85
CA TRP A 2 -28.83 -16.49 -20.31
C TRP A 2 -27.89 -16.43 -19.12
N SER A 3 -26.81 -17.21 -19.14
CA SER A 3 -25.73 -17.01 -18.16
C SER A 3 -25.19 -15.60 -18.39
N LYS A 4 -25.32 -14.71 -17.41
CA LYS A 4 -24.54 -13.47 -17.39
C LYS A 4 -23.08 -13.88 -17.58
N GLN A 5 -22.51 -13.62 -18.76
CA GLN A 5 -21.08 -13.72 -18.96
C GLN A 5 -20.45 -12.79 -17.92
N GLN A 6 -19.64 -13.34 -17.04
CA GLN A 6 -19.01 -12.58 -15.98
C GLN A 6 -17.93 -11.72 -16.64
N ASN A 7 -18.20 -10.43 -16.83
CA ASN A 7 -17.27 -9.55 -17.53
C ASN A 7 -15.98 -9.39 -16.71
N ASN A 8 -14.90 -9.96 -17.22
CA ASN A 8 -13.57 -9.94 -16.63
C ASN A 8 -12.66 -8.88 -17.25
N TYR A 9 -13.23 -7.90 -17.95
CA TYR A 9 -12.53 -6.72 -18.42
C TYR A 9 -12.20 -5.75 -17.27
N ASP A 10 -11.12 -5.01 -17.43
CA ASP A 10 -10.54 -4.08 -16.46
C ASP A 10 -9.72 -2.98 -17.15
N GLY A 11 -9.17 -2.06 -16.35
CA GLY A 11 -8.36 -0.91 -16.77
C GLY A 11 -9.22 0.29 -17.15
N TYR A 12 -8.59 1.46 -17.20
CA TYR A 12 -9.27 2.76 -17.42
C TYR A 12 -10.09 2.89 -18.71
N ALA A 13 -9.93 1.95 -19.64
CA ALA A 13 -10.67 1.90 -20.91
C ALA A 13 -11.23 0.50 -21.21
N CYS A 14 -11.37 -0.36 -20.20
CA CYS A 14 -11.80 -1.76 -20.35
C CYS A 14 -10.93 -2.55 -21.35
N HIS A 15 -9.67 -2.12 -21.48
CA HIS A 15 -8.77 -2.57 -22.53
C HIS A 15 -7.86 -3.70 -22.06
N GLN A 16 -7.93 -4.12 -20.80
CA GLN A 16 -7.14 -5.20 -20.22
C GLN A 16 -8.06 -6.15 -19.43
N CYS A 17 -7.54 -7.28 -18.99
CA CYS A 17 -8.29 -8.22 -18.16
C CYS A 17 -8.06 -7.95 -16.66
N LYS A 18 -9.04 -8.35 -15.85
CA LYS A 18 -8.91 -8.39 -14.39
C LYS A 18 -7.75 -9.30 -14.00
N PRO A 19 -7.10 -9.05 -12.84
CA PRO A 19 -6.06 -9.94 -12.32
C PRO A 19 -6.49 -11.42 -12.34
N GLY A 20 -5.66 -12.29 -12.94
CA GLY A 20 -5.94 -13.71 -13.10
C GLY A 20 -6.68 -14.12 -14.38
N TRP A 21 -6.99 -13.17 -15.27
CA TRP A 21 -7.64 -13.42 -16.56
C TRP A 21 -6.80 -12.89 -17.72
N THR A 22 -7.00 -13.45 -18.91
CA THR A 22 -6.29 -13.07 -20.14
C THR A 22 -7.10 -13.42 -21.39
N GLY A 23 -6.52 -13.10 -22.54
CA GLY A 23 -7.15 -13.25 -23.84
C GLY A 23 -7.86 -11.98 -24.25
N VAL A 24 -8.17 -11.87 -25.54
CA VAL A 24 -8.84 -10.68 -26.10
C VAL A 24 -10.21 -10.44 -25.46
N ASP A 25 -10.86 -11.51 -25.03
CA ASP A 25 -12.19 -11.54 -24.43
C ASP A 25 -12.20 -11.66 -22.90
N CYS A 26 -11.02 -11.77 -22.27
CA CYS A 26 -10.87 -12.01 -20.83
C CYS A 26 -11.62 -13.24 -20.31
N LEU A 27 -11.88 -14.24 -21.17
CA LEU A 27 -12.55 -15.48 -20.77
C LEU A 27 -11.57 -16.58 -20.35
N THR A 28 -10.27 -16.39 -20.59
CA THR A 28 -9.26 -17.39 -20.24
C THR A 28 -8.68 -17.10 -18.88
N ARG A 29 -8.74 -18.07 -17.97
CA ARG A 29 -8.08 -17.98 -16.66
C ARG A 29 -6.58 -18.18 -16.83
N GLN A 30 -5.78 -17.24 -16.33
CA GLN A 30 -4.34 -17.45 -16.22
C GLN A 30 -4.02 -18.38 -15.04
N PRO A 31 -2.99 -19.24 -15.15
CA PRO A 31 -2.41 -19.88 -13.99
C PRO A 31 -2.04 -18.83 -12.94
N SER A 32 -2.37 -19.09 -11.66
CA SER A 32 -2.03 -18.16 -10.60
C SER A 32 -0.53 -17.92 -10.55
N ARG A 33 -0.14 -16.64 -10.53
CA ARG A 33 1.24 -16.24 -10.23
C ARG A 33 1.59 -16.69 -8.83
N VAL A 34 2.74 -17.34 -8.64
CA VAL A 34 3.18 -17.78 -7.31
C VAL A 34 4.28 -16.86 -6.81
N ARG A 35 3.97 -16.08 -5.78
CA ARG A 35 4.92 -15.22 -5.07
C ARG A 35 5.72 -16.08 -4.09
N ARG A 36 7.05 -16.01 -4.21
CA ARG A 36 7.98 -16.90 -3.50
C ARG A 36 8.89 -16.12 -2.57
N ASN A 37 9.40 -16.77 -1.54
CA ASN A 37 10.44 -16.17 -0.70
C ASN A 37 11.68 -15.90 -1.56
N VAL A 38 12.11 -14.65 -1.63
CA VAL A 38 13.24 -14.19 -2.43
C VAL A 38 14.54 -14.94 -2.10
N LEU A 39 14.72 -15.35 -0.84
CA LEU A 39 15.90 -16.08 -0.37
C LEU A 39 15.90 -17.56 -0.80
N THR A 40 14.76 -18.09 -1.26
CA THR A 40 14.64 -19.46 -1.81
C THR A 40 14.77 -19.51 -3.33
N LEU A 41 14.82 -18.34 -3.97
CA LEU A 41 15.02 -18.22 -5.41
C LEU A 41 16.48 -18.52 -5.77
N THR A 42 16.69 -19.04 -6.97
CA THR A 42 18.03 -19.16 -7.54
C THR A 42 18.67 -17.77 -7.73
N PRO A 43 20.01 -17.64 -7.73
CA PRO A 43 20.66 -16.35 -7.99
C PRO A 43 20.24 -15.70 -9.32
N VAL A 44 19.90 -16.51 -10.34
CA VAL A 44 19.39 -16.02 -11.62
C VAL A 44 17.99 -15.41 -11.47
N GLU A 45 17.08 -16.07 -10.74
CA GLU A 45 15.75 -15.53 -10.45
C GLU A 45 15.81 -14.26 -9.58
N GLN A 46 16.73 -14.21 -8.60
CA GLN A 46 17.00 -13.02 -7.79
C GLN A 46 17.45 -11.84 -8.66
N ARG A 47 18.42 -12.06 -9.56
CA ARG A 47 18.86 -11.05 -10.51
C ARG A 47 17.74 -10.62 -11.45
N ARG A 48 16.92 -11.54 -11.96
CA ARG A 48 15.75 -11.19 -12.80
C ARG A 48 14.79 -10.23 -12.08
N PHE A 49 14.57 -10.41 -10.79
CA PHE A 49 13.80 -9.44 -9.99
C PHE A 49 14.50 -8.08 -9.93
N ARG A 50 15.78 -8.04 -9.51
CA ARG A 50 16.59 -6.80 -9.42
C ARG A 50 16.67 -6.05 -10.76
N ASP A 51 16.92 -6.78 -11.83
CA ASP A 51 17.14 -6.23 -13.16
C ASP A 51 15.84 -5.65 -13.71
N ARG A 52 14.70 -6.26 -13.39
CA ARG A 52 13.38 -5.75 -13.77
C ARG A 52 12.99 -4.47 -13.04
N ILE A 53 13.27 -4.37 -11.73
CA ILE A 53 13.04 -3.13 -11.00
C ILE A 53 14.00 -2.02 -11.45
N ASN A 54 15.25 -2.37 -11.80
CA ASN A 54 16.22 -1.43 -12.38
C ASN A 54 15.77 -0.95 -13.76
N LEU A 55 15.24 -1.83 -14.59
CA LEU A 55 14.62 -1.47 -15.86
C LEU A 55 13.43 -0.52 -15.64
N ALA A 56 12.57 -0.77 -14.64
CA ALA A 56 11.45 0.11 -14.32
C ALA A 56 11.89 1.50 -13.87
N LYS A 57 12.99 1.60 -13.10
CA LYS A 57 13.57 2.89 -12.69
C LYS A 57 14.20 3.66 -13.86
N ARG A 58 14.60 2.97 -14.93
CA ARG A 58 15.22 3.56 -16.13
C ARG A 58 14.25 3.75 -17.29
N THR A 59 13.04 3.20 -17.21
CA THR A 59 12.03 3.31 -18.26
C THR A 59 11.09 4.47 -17.95
N PRO A 60 10.95 5.48 -18.83
CA PRO A 60 10.00 6.58 -18.63
C PRO A 60 8.56 6.08 -18.49
N MET A 61 7.80 6.62 -17.53
CA MET A 61 6.37 6.36 -17.44
C MET A 61 5.65 7.09 -18.57
N THR A 62 5.10 6.37 -19.55
CA THR A 62 4.37 6.95 -20.70
C THR A 62 2.86 6.73 -20.61
N LYS A 63 2.41 5.82 -19.74
CA LYS A 63 1.01 5.44 -19.58
C LYS A 63 0.25 6.38 -18.64
N TRP A 64 0.91 6.87 -17.58
CA TRP A 64 0.28 7.65 -16.53
C TRP A 64 0.93 9.03 -16.38
N LEU A 65 0.09 10.02 -16.09
CA LEU A 65 0.48 11.35 -15.64
C LEU A 65 0.12 11.50 -14.17
N VAL A 66 0.80 12.41 -13.47
CA VAL A 66 0.58 12.70 -12.05
C VAL A 66 0.36 14.19 -11.83
N LEU A 67 -0.30 14.57 -10.73
CA LEU A 67 -0.45 15.98 -10.38
C LEU A 67 0.91 16.59 -10.02
N ASN A 68 1.19 17.78 -10.54
CA ASN A 68 2.32 18.58 -10.11
C ASN A 68 2.08 19.11 -8.68
N ILE A 69 2.53 18.39 -7.67
CA ILE A 69 2.34 18.78 -6.26
C ILE A 69 3.49 19.66 -5.73
N THR A 70 4.15 20.43 -6.62
CA THR A 70 5.27 21.32 -6.25
C THR A 70 4.82 22.36 -5.24
N ASP A 71 3.57 22.79 -5.36
CA ASP A 71 2.88 23.66 -4.44
C ASP A 71 1.47 23.13 -4.15
N GLN A 72 0.90 23.60 -3.05
CA GLN A 72 -0.40 23.16 -2.57
C GLN A 72 -1.59 23.59 -3.45
N SER A 73 -1.43 24.64 -4.28
CA SER A 73 -2.52 25.13 -5.13
C SER A 73 -2.94 24.11 -6.18
N ASN A 74 -2.01 23.22 -6.52
CA ASN A 74 -2.25 22.09 -7.41
C ASN A 74 -2.22 20.72 -6.72
N ALA A 75 -1.68 20.61 -5.51
CA ALA A 75 -1.61 19.34 -4.80
C ALA A 75 -2.97 18.82 -4.31
N ASP A 76 -3.80 19.73 -3.80
CA ASP A 76 -5.17 19.47 -3.33
C ASP A 76 -6.14 20.46 -4.03
N PRO A 77 -6.27 20.40 -5.37
CA PRO A 77 -6.89 21.47 -6.13
C PRO A 77 -8.41 21.48 -5.93
N THR A 78 -8.93 22.52 -5.28
CA THR A 78 -10.37 22.78 -5.24
C THR A 78 -10.89 23.42 -6.54
N ASP A 79 -9.96 23.91 -7.37
CA ASP A 79 -10.23 24.52 -8.67
C ASP A 79 -9.59 23.68 -9.77
N VAL A 80 -10.42 22.97 -10.53
CA VAL A 80 -9.99 22.07 -11.61
C VAL A 80 -9.23 22.78 -12.74
N THR A 81 -9.38 24.11 -12.86
CA THR A 81 -8.67 24.88 -13.89
C THR A 81 -7.19 25.07 -13.58
N LYS A 82 -6.79 24.86 -12.32
CA LYS A 82 -5.40 24.96 -11.85
C LYS A 82 -4.66 23.63 -11.90
N ILE A 83 -5.34 22.55 -12.32
CA ILE A 83 -4.76 21.22 -12.43
C ILE A 83 -3.62 21.22 -13.43
N GLN A 84 -2.41 20.99 -12.94
CA GLN A 84 -1.23 20.73 -13.75
C GLN A 84 -0.84 19.25 -13.63
N LEU A 85 -0.69 18.60 -14.77
CA LEU A 85 -0.28 17.21 -14.88
C LEU A 85 1.13 17.14 -15.45
N ILE A 86 1.95 16.28 -14.88
CA ILE A 86 3.31 16.07 -15.36
C ILE A 86 3.63 14.58 -15.47
N GLN A 87 4.59 14.29 -16.33
CA GLN A 87 5.02 12.93 -16.59
C GLN A 87 6.07 12.52 -15.55
N PRO A 88 5.84 11.44 -14.77
CA PRO A 88 6.86 10.93 -13.87
C PRO A 88 8.14 10.53 -14.63
N PRO A 89 9.33 10.65 -14.02
CA PRO A 89 10.59 10.37 -14.70
C PRO A 89 10.72 8.91 -15.13
N SER A 90 10.14 7.98 -14.36
CA SER A 90 10.20 6.55 -14.64
C SER A 90 8.96 5.80 -14.18
N VAL A 91 8.82 4.55 -14.61
CA VAL A 91 7.76 3.64 -14.16
C VAL A 91 7.85 3.40 -12.66
N TYR A 92 9.06 3.25 -12.13
CA TYR A 92 9.28 3.11 -10.69
C TYR A 92 8.85 4.38 -9.94
N ASP A 93 9.24 5.56 -10.42
CA ASP A 93 8.95 6.85 -9.78
C ASP A 93 7.45 7.19 -9.76
N TYR A 94 6.69 6.71 -10.74
CA TYR A 94 5.23 6.78 -10.70
C TYR A 94 4.69 6.12 -9.42
N PHE A 95 5.15 4.93 -9.08
CA PHE A 95 4.65 4.24 -7.90
C PHE A 95 5.14 4.87 -6.59
N VAL A 96 6.37 5.41 -6.55
CA VAL A 96 6.83 6.24 -5.43
C VAL A 96 5.87 7.41 -5.21
N TYR A 97 5.48 8.09 -6.28
CA TYR A 97 4.53 9.20 -6.22
C TYR A 97 3.15 8.77 -5.72
N ILE A 98 2.62 7.65 -6.22
CA ILE A 98 1.28 7.16 -5.87
C ILE A 98 1.17 6.90 -4.36
N HIS A 99 2.20 6.29 -3.77
CA HIS A 99 2.28 6.09 -2.33
C HIS A 99 2.39 7.41 -1.57
N LEU A 100 3.31 8.29 -1.97
CA LEU A 100 3.48 9.60 -1.34
C LEU A 100 2.17 10.39 -1.33
N TYR A 101 1.46 10.40 -2.45
CA TYR A 101 0.20 11.12 -2.58
C TYR A 101 -0.89 10.55 -1.65
N ALA A 102 -0.92 9.24 -1.45
CA ALA A 102 -1.87 8.58 -0.57
C ALA A 102 -1.56 8.79 0.93
N SER A 103 -0.29 8.96 1.32
CA SER A 103 0.13 9.00 2.72
C SER A 103 0.49 10.39 3.26
N ARG A 104 0.64 11.41 2.40
CA ARG A 104 0.98 12.77 2.84
C ARG A 104 -0.20 13.46 3.53
N SER A 105 0.13 14.41 4.41
CA SER A 105 -0.88 15.31 4.99
C SER A 105 -1.50 16.24 3.94
N THR A 106 -2.72 16.72 4.22
CA THR A 106 -3.37 17.75 3.42
C THR A 106 -2.60 19.05 3.52
N LEU A 107 -2.32 19.71 2.40
CA LEU A 107 -1.62 20.98 2.40
C LEU A 107 -2.66 22.12 2.52
N VAL A 108 -2.58 22.93 3.59
CA VAL A 108 -3.53 24.03 3.84
C VAL A 108 -2.85 25.39 3.92
N MET A 109 -3.65 26.45 3.72
CA MET A 109 -3.23 27.85 3.78
C MET A 109 -3.90 28.60 4.93
N PRO A 110 -3.24 28.78 6.09
CA PRO A 110 -3.52 29.90 6.96
C PRO A 110 -2.71 31.10 6.44
N ASP A 111 -3.38 31.97 5.67
CA ASP A 111 -3.02 33.35 5.25
C ASP A 111 -1.61 33.71 4.73
N SER A 112 -0.65 32.79 4.71
CA SER A 112 0.75 33.03 4.38
C SER A 112 1.15 32.38 3.05
N SER A 113 2.19 32.90 2.39
CA SER A 113 2.71 32.38 1.11
C SER A 113 3.48 31.05 1.23
N VAL A 114 3.49 30.42 2.41
CA VAL A 114 4.21 29.18 2.69
C VAL A 114 3.18 28.08 2.96
N PRO A 115 3.28 26.89 2.34
CA PRO A 115 2.44 25.76 2.71
C PRO A 115 2.59 25.45 4.20
N VAL A 116 1.49 25.51 4.96
CA VAL A 116 1.46 25.14 6.37
C VAL A 116 0.50 23.97 6.49
N CYS A 117 1.01 22.77 6.71
CA CYS A 117 0.19 21.73 7.30
C CYS A 117 0.59 21.55 8.76
N ASP A 118 -0.38 21.79 9.62
CA ASP A 118 -0.31 21.32 11.00
C ASP A 118 -0.44 19.79 11.00
N PRO A 119 0.64 19.03 11.30
CA PRO A 119 0.59 17.57 11.34
C PRO A 119 -0.35 17.05 12.44
N ASN A 120 -0.76 17.87 13.41
CA ASN A 120 -1.74 17.48 14.43
C ASN A 120 -3.19 17.71 14.00
N ARG A 121 -3.44 18.50 12.93
CA ARG A 121 -4.79 18.84 12.47
C ARG A 121 -5.13 18.36 11.06
N HIS A 122 -4.13 18.19 10.19
CA HIS A 122 -4.31 17.92 8.76
C HIS A 122 -3.70 16.59 8.29
N ARG A 123 -3.46 15.66 9.22
CA ARG A 123 -3.06 14.28 8.90
C ARG A 123 -4.22 13.52 8.28
N LEU A 124 -4.33 13.61 6.95
CA LEU A 124 -4.98 12.59 6.14
C LEU A 124 -3.93 11.56 5.74
N ASP A 125 -4.31 10.30 5.82
CA ASP A 125 -3.54 9.16 5.35
C ASP A 125 -4.60 8.23 4.78
N PHE A 126 -4.48 7.86 3.51
CA PHE A 126 -5.44 7.03 2.79
C PHE A 126 -4.94 5.58 2.66
N ALA A 127 -3.69 5.33 3.07
CA ALA A 127 -3.00 4.05 2.90
C ALA A 127 -2.58 3.42 4.23
N HIS A 128 -2.58 4.15 5.35
CA HIS A 128 -2.15 3.68 6.68
C HIS A 128 -3.08 4.14 7.81
N LYS A 129 -2.84 3.65 9.01
CA LYS A 129 -3.48 4.01 10.29
C LYS A 129 -4.98 3.80 10.28
N GLY A 130 -5.46 2.83 9.50
CA GLY A 130 -6.87 2.49 9.40
C GLY A 130 -7.13 1.23 8.57
N PRO A 131 -8.39 0.79 8.50
CA PRO A 131 -8.78 -0.49 7.90
C PRO A 131 -8.27 -0.68 6.46
N GLY A 132 -8.16 0.40 5.69
CA GLY A 132 -7.61 0.40 4.32
C GLY A 132 -6.17 -0.07 4.17
N PHE A 133 -5.38 -0.18 5.24
CA PHE A 133 -3.94 -0.46 5.15
C PHE A 133 -3.59 -1.71 4.32
N ALA A 134 -4.13 -2.87 4.70
CA ALA A 134 -3.85 -4.12 4.01
C ALA A 134 -4.41 -4.17 2.56
N PRO A 135 -5.71 -3.86 2.30
CA PRO A 135 -6.24 -3.90 0.94
C PRO A 135 -5.61 -2.85 0.01
N TRP A 136 -5.28 -1.66 0.52
CA TRP A 136 -4.61 -0.62 -0.28
C TRP A 136 -3.24 -1.08 -0.77
N HIS A 137 -2.41 -1.61 0.13
CA HIS A 137 -1.09 -2.12 -0.24
C HIS A 137 -1.16 -3.36 -1.14
N ARG A 138 -2.17 -4.24 -0.94
CA ARG A 138 -2.43 -5.37 -1.84
C ARG A 138 -2.73 -4.90 -3.28
N ALA A 139 -3.64 -3.94 -3.43
CA ALA A 139 -3.96 -3.35 -4.72
C ALA A 139 -2.74 -2.66 -5.34
N PHE A 140 -2.00 -1.90 -4.54
CA PHE A 140 -0.78 -1.23 -4.94
C PHE A 140 0.26 -2.21 -5.49
N MET A 141 0.51 -3.32 -4.78
CA MET A 141 1.44 -4.37 -5.21
C MET A 141 0.98 -5.10 -6.47
N LEU A 142 -0.32 -5.31 -6.66
CA LEU A 142 -0.85 -5.89 -7.90
C LEU A 142 -0.65 -4.97 -9.10
N MET A 143 -0.83 -3.65 -8.93
CA MET A 143 -0.53 -2.67 -9.98
C MET A 143 0.96 -2.66 -10.31
N TRP A 144 1.81 -2.71 -9.29
CA TRP A 144 3.26 -2.82 -9.42
C TRP A 144 3.68 -4.04 -10.24
N GLU A 145 3.20 -5.21 -9.83
CA GLU A 145 3.46 -6.50 -10.48
C GLU A 145 2.98 -6.52 -11.93
N ALA A 146 1.81 -5.95 -12.22
CA ALA A 146 1.27 -5.85 -13.57
C ALA A 146 2.13 -4.95 -14.47
N GLU A 147 2.54 -3.77 -14.01
CA GLU A 147 3.40 -2.89 -14.83
C GLU A 147 4.81 -3.46 -15.00
N LEU A 148 5.38 -4.12 -13.99
CA LEU A 148 6.67 -4.81 -14.14
C LEU A 148 6.59 -5.99 -15.09
N GLY A 149 5.50 -6.77 -15.04
CA GLY A 149 5.23 -7.83 -16.01
C GLY A 149 5.14 -7.27 -17.44
N ARG A 150 4.71 -6.02 -17.59
CA ARG A 150 4.67 -5.36 -18.89
C ARG A 150 6.02 -4.84 -19.39
N LEU A 151 7.02 -4.74 -18.53
CA LEU A 151 8.37 -4.29 -18.88
C LEU A 151 9.33 -5.44 -19.24
N GLY A 152 8.94 -6.70 -19.02
CA GLY A 152 9.77 -7.87 -19.28
C GLY A 152 10.06 -8.15 -20.76
N THR A 153 10.78 -9.25 -21.04
CA THR A 153 11.08 -9.69 -22.41
C THR A 153 9.81 -10.16 -23.12
N MET A 154 9.11 -9.22 -23.72
CA MET A 154 7.89 -9.48 -24.47
C MET A 154 8.18 -10.02 -25.85
N ASP A 155 7.35 -10.96 -26.28
CA ASP A 155 7.15 -11.19 -27.70
C ASP A 155 6.60 -9.90 -28.33
N SER A 156 7.46 -9.18 -29.05
CA SER A 156 7.14 -7.91 -29.68
C SER A 156 6.04 -8.03 -30.75
N THR A 157 5.73 -9.25 -31.18
CA THR A 157 4.73 -9.53 -32.21
C THR A 157 3.33 -9.83 -31.65
N ASN A 158 3.21 -10.07 -30.34
CA ASN A 158 1.93 -10.38 -29.70
C ASN A 158 1.38 -9.16 -28.92
N PRO A 159 0.36 -8.45 -29.43
CA PRO A 159 -0.21 -7.29 -28.74
C PRO A 159 -0.93 -7.64 -27.43
N ILE A 160 -1.33 -8.90 -27.24
CA ILE A 160 -1.98 -9.37 -26.01
C ILE A 160 -0.93 -9.56 -24.91
N SER A 161 0.23 -10.15 -25.21
CA SER A 161 1.31 -10.26 -24.22
C SER A 161 1.81 -8.88 -23.78
N ARG A 162 1.83 -7.90 -24.70
CA ARG A 162 2.13 -6.49 -24.36
C ARG A 162 1.13 -5.86 -23.39
N ARG A 163 -0.14 -6.22 -23.52
CA ARG A 163 -1.25 -5.71 -22.71
C ARG A 163 -1.31 -6.39 -21.33
N ASP A 164 -1.10 -7.70 -21.27
CA ASP A 164 -1.29 -8.51 -20.05
C ASP A 164 0.02 -8.83 -19.30
N GLY A 165 1.18 -8.61 -19.93
CA GLY A 165 2.51 -8.83 -19.33
C GLY A 165 3.01 -10.28 -19.40
N ASP A 166 4.18 -10.55 -18.82
CA ASP A 166 4.92 -11.83 -18.91
C ASP A 166 4.81 -12.73 -17.64
N ASN A 167 3.60 -13.02 -17.14
CA ASN A 167 3.32 -13.87 -15.96
C ASN A 167 4.27 -13.68 -14.74
N PHE A 168 4.83 -12.47 -14.59
CA PHE A 168 5.78 -12.14 -13.56
C PHE A 168 5.13 -12.10 -12.19
N ALA A 169 5.79 -12.69 -11.20
CA ALA A 169 5.36 -12.67 -9.81
C ALA A 169 6.40 -11.95 -8.95
N LEU A 170 5.94 -11.02 -8.10
CA LEU A 170 6.79 -10.34 -7.14
C LEU A 170 7.20 -11.30 -6.01
N PRO A 171 8.50 -11.36 -5.64
CA PRO A 171 8.93 -12.13 -4.50
C PRO A 171 8.71 -11.36 -3.20
N TYR A 172 8.78 -12.08 -2.07
CA TYR A 172 8.70 -11.50 -0.73
C TYR A 172 9.97 -11.77 0.07
N TRP A 173 10.24 -10.94 1.07
CA TRP A 173 11.25 -11.23 2.08
C TRP A 173 10.57 -11.56 3.40
N ASP A 174 10.66 -12.82 3.80
CA ASP A 174 10.30 -13.22 5.15
C ASP A 174 11.35 -12.67 6.12
N TRP A 175 11.01 -11.58 6.80
CA TRP A 175 11.90 -10.94 7.76
C TRP A 175 11.86 -11.61 9.15
N THR A 176 10.97 -12.58 9.38
CA THR A 176 10.75 -13.13 10.73
C THR A 176 12.01 -13.81 11.26
N GLY A 177 12.44 -13.41 12.46
CA GLY A 177 13.59 -14.01 13.15
C GLY A 177 14.96 -13.84 12.46
N ASN A 178 15.04 -13.08 11.36
CA ASN A 178 16.30 -12.83 10.68
C ASN A 178 17.21 -11.91 11.50
N GLN A 179 18.52 -12.13 11.36
CA GLN A 179 19.54 -11.22 11.87
C GLN A 179 20.14 -10.41 10.71
N GLY A 180 20.21 -9.09 10.88
CA GLY A 180 20.73 -8.20 9.83
C GLY A 180 19.83 -8.16 8.60
N CYS A 181 20.44 -8.02 7.43
CA CYS A 181 19.74 -7.89 6.15
C CYS A 181 20.25 -8.92 5.14
N PRO A 182 19.70 -10.15 5.11
CA PRO A 182 20.13 -11.19 4.16
C PRO A 182 19.81 -10.84 2.70
N VAL A 183 18.84 -9.96 2.46
CA VAL A 183 18.49 -9.47 1.11
C VAL A 183 19.41 -8.35 0.62
N CYS A 184 20.26 -7.76 1.48
CA CYS A 184 21.20 -6.69 1.13
C CYS A 184 22.42 -7.25 0.39
N THR A 185 22.19 -7.76 -0.82
CA THR A 185 23.22 -8.28 -1.72
C THR A 185 23.13 -7.57 -3.06
N ASN A 186 24.22 -7.54 -3.82
CA ASN A 186 24.21 -6.94 -5.16
C ASN A 186 23.33 -7.71 -6.16
N ASP A 187 22.99 -8.98 -5.88
CA ASP A 187 22.03 -9.77 -6.67
C ASP A 187 20.56 -9.41 -6.40
N LEU A 188 20.29 -8.72 -5.29
CA LEU A 188 18.95 -8.31 -4.87
C LEU A 188 18.88 -6.79 -4.73
N VAL A 189 18.67 -6.26 -3.53
CA VAL A 189 18.37 -4.84 -3.31
C VAL A 189 19.63 -3.98 -3.16
N GLY A 190 20.82 -4.54 -3.28
CA GLY A 190 22.12 -3.85 -3.18
C GLY A 190 22.79 -4.07 -1.83
N ALA A 191 24.08 -4.41 -1.86
CA ALA A 191 24.91 -4.57 -0.67
C ALA A 191 25.33 -3.21 -0.08
N PRO A 192 25.67 -3.13 1.22
CA PRO A 192 26.29 -1.93 1.77
C PRO A 192 27.72 -1.75 1.25
N ASP A 193 28.10 -0.51 0.96
CA ASP A 193 29.45 -0.17 0.50
C ASP A 193 30.48 -0.42 1.61
N PRO A 194 31.45 -1.33 1.41
CA PRO A 194 32.44 -1.63 2.43
C PRO A 194 33.38 -0.45 2.73
N LYS A 195 33.54 0.49 1.80
CA LYS A 195 34.37 1.71 1.94
C LYS A 195 33.61 2.90 2.52
N ARG A 196 32.28 2.92 2.40
CA ARG A 196 31.41 4.01 2.85
C ARG A 196 30.37 3.56 3.88
N ARG A 197 30.78 2.70 4.80
CA ARG A 197 29.92 2.15 5.87
C ARG A 197 29.26 3.22 6.76
N THR A 198 29.93 4.35 6.97
CA THR A 198 29.42 5.43 7.82
C THR A 198 28.29 6.22 7.18
N SER A 199 28.29 6.35 5.84
CA SER A 199 27.25 7.07 5.09
C SER A 199 26.05 6.18 4.75
N GLY A 200 26.18 4.87 4.88
CA GLY A 200 25.13 3.92 4.49
C GLY A 200 24.98 3.76 2.96
N ALA A 201 25.96 4.19 2.16
CA ALA A 201 25.86 4.08 0.72
C ALA A 201 25.80 2.62 0.27
N LEU A 202 25.13 2.37 -0.86
CA LEU A 202 25.15 1.06 -1.51
C LEU A 202 26.51 0.83 -2.21
N ASP A 203 26.93 -0.43 -2.26
CA ASP A 203 28.10 -0.90 -2.99
C ASP A 203 28.00 -0.46 -4.46
N PRO A 204 29.00 0.25 -5.01
CA PRO A 204 29.01 0.67 -6.42
C PRO A 204 28.81 -0.46 -7.43
N LYS A 205 29.07 -1.72 -7.05
CA LYS A 205 28.79 -2.90 -7.91
C LYS A 205 27.31 -3.22 -8.04
N SER A 206 26.45 -2.69 -7.15
CA SER A 206 25.01 -2.83 -7.30
C SER A 206 24.53 -1.96 -8.47
N PRO A 207 23.72 -2.50 -9.40
CA PRO A 207 23.01 -1.72 -10.43
C PRO A 207 22.04 -0.67 -9.87
N LEU A 208 21.81 -0.70 -8.55
CA LEU A 208 20.91 0.19 -7.83
C LEU A 208 21.68 1.31 -7.09
N SER A 209 23.01 1.30 -7.12
CA SER A 209 23.85 2.24 -6.37
C SER A 209 23.79 3.68 -6.89
N ASP A 210 23.44 3.86 -8.17
CA ASP A 210 23.23 5.15 -8.84
C ASP A 210 21.75 5.61 -8.82
N TRP A 211 20.87 4.89 -8.12
CA TRP A 211 19.48 5.27 -8.02
C TRP A 211 19.33 6.56 -7.24
N ILE A 212 18.69 7.54 -7.89
CA ILE A 212 18.37 8.82 -7.28
C ILE A 212 16.95 8.76 -6.70
N THR A 213 16.80 9.18 -5.45
CA THR A 213 15.51 9.29 -4.77
C THR A 213 14.61 10.32 -5.45
N PHE A 214 13.32 10.01 -5.49
CA PHE A 214 12.26 10.81 -6.08
C PHE A 214 11.33 11.33 -5.00
N CYS A 215 10.93 12.61 -5.13
CA CYS A 215 10.07 13.30 -4.17
C CYS A 215 10.46 13.21 -2.67
N PRO A 216 11.75 13.22 -2.28
CA PRO A 216 12.09 12.92 -0.90
C PRO A 216 11.82 14.10 0.04
N GLN A 217 11.73 13.77 1.33
CA GLN A 217 11.30 14.69 2.40
C GLN A 217 12.09 16.01 2.43
N ARG A 218 11.35 17.12 2.61
CA ARG A 218 11.94 18.44 2.88
C ARG A 218 12.03 18.64 4.40
N PRO A 219 13.22 18.84 4.99
CA PRO A 219 13.40 18.85 6.46
C PRO A 219 12.61 19.92 7.22
N ARG A 220 12.15 20.97 6.52
CA ARG A 220 11.40 22.08 7.15
C ARG A 220 9.89 21.82 7.26
N TYR A 221 9.38 20.79 6.61
CA TYR A 221 7.95 20.50 6.50
C TYR A 221 7.77 19.03 6.89
N ALA A 222 7.14 18.74 8.04
CA ALA A 222 7.00 17.40 8.63
C ALA A 222 6.34 16.35 7.69
N ASP A 223 5.18 15.77 8.00
CA ASP A 223 4.43 14.89 7.04
C ASP A 223 3.84 15.66 5.84
N CYS A 224 4.40 16.84 5.57
CA CYS A 224 3.96 17.88 4.67
C CYS A 224 4.74 17.78 3.36
N HIS A 225 4.46 16.73 2.58
CA HIS A 225 5.22 16.44 1.37
C HIS A 225 4.66 17.20 0.17
N VAL A 226 5.35 18.27 -0.23
CA VAL A 226 5.31 18.78 -1.62
C VAL A 226 6.40 18.09 -2.43
N CYS A 227 6.08 17.76 -3.68
CA CYS A 227 7.02 17.20 -4.64
C CYS A 227 6.83 17.87 -5.98
N ASP A 228 7.93 18.22 -6.65
CA ASP A 228 7.92 18.46 -8.09
C ASP A 228 8.24 17.13 -8.80
N PRO A 229 7.24 16.40 -9.33
CA PRO A 229 7.52 15.16 -10.05
C PRO A 229 8.34 15.38 -11.35
N GLY A 230 8.54 16.62 -11.80
CA GLY A 230 9.24 16.96 -13.03
C GLY A 230 10.72 17.30 -12.83
N VAL A 231 11.17 17.53 -11.59
CA VAL A 231 12.54 17.96 -11.32
C VAL A 231 13.28 16.95 -10.45
N GLN A 232 14.39 16.44 -10.97
CA GLN A 232 15.42 15.79 -10.16
C GLN A 232 16.42 16.85 -9.70
N TRP A 233 16.33 17.23 -8.45
CA TRP A 233 17.23 18.24 -7.86
C TRP A 233 18.61 17.63 -7.62
N ASN A 234 19.66 18.45 -7.71
CA ASN A 234 20.91 18.15 -7.03
C ASN A 234 20.73 18.46 -5.54
N ASN A 235 21.50 17.78 -4.70
CA ASN A 235 21.60 18.04 -3.26
C ASN A 235 21.83 19.53 -2.98
N ASP A 236 20.76 20.29 -2.75
CA ASP A 236 20.84 21.69 -2.34
C ASP A 236 20.48 21.80 -0.86
N SER A 237 20.97 22.87 -0.23
CA SER A 237 20.75 23.14 1.19
C SER A 237 19.29 23.38 1.57
N LYS A 238 18.37 23.46 0.61
CA LYS A 238 16.93 23.67 0.82
C LYS A 238 16.16 22.34 0.85
N ASN A 239 16.63 21.30 0.14
CA ASN A 239 15.99 19.98 0.03
C ASN A 239 17.00 18.82 0.19
N PRO A 240 17.62 18.62 1.37
CA PRO A 240 18.78 17.73 1.57
C PRO A 240 18.54 16.23 1.39
N MET A 241 17.35 15.79 0.97
CA MET A 241 17.14 14.40 0.54
C MET A 241 16.84 14.26 -0.97
N ALA A 242 16.49 15.36 -1.66
CA ALA A 242 16.13 15.39 -3.09
C ALA A 242 17.38 15.30 -3.95
N GLY A 243 17.47 14.22 -4.75
CA GLY A 243 18.63 14.00 -5.58
C GLY A 243 19.70 13.10 -4.98
N ASN A 244 19.46 12.53 -3.79
CA ASN A 244 20.44 11.65 -3.17
C ASN A 244 20.39 10.24 -3.74
N THR A 245 21.55 9.59 -3.73
CA THR A 245 21.61 8.15 -3.93
C THR A 245 20.96 7.43 -2.75
N LEU A 246 20.42 6.24 -3.01
CA LEU A 246 19.91 5.38 -1.95
C LEU A 246 20.98 5.16 -0.86
N TRP A 247 20.54 5.20 0.39
CA TRP A 247 21.39 4.85 1.52
C TRP A 247 20.60 4.08 2.57
N ARG A 248 21.29 3.17 3.26
CA ARG A 248 20.76 2.25 4.26
C ARG A 248 21.72 2.07 5.42
N LYS A 249 21.18 2.04 6.62
CA LYS A 249 21.93 1.79 7.83
C LYS A 249 21.08 1.05 8.85
N VAL A 250 21.57 -0.09 9.32
CA VAL A 250 20.92 -0.82 10.43
C VAL A 250 20.89 0.09 11.64
N SER A 251 19.76 0.12 12.33
CA SER A 251 19.62 0.81 13.61
C SER A 251 20.66 0.31 14.62
N ASP A 252 21.36 1.25 15.26
CA ASP A 252 22.43 0.94 16.21
C ASP A 252 21.83 0.30 17.46
N SER A 253 22.18 -0.97 17.73
CA SER A 253 21.61 -1.74 18.84
C SER A 253 21.93 -1.17 20.21
N GLN A 254 22.99 -0.39 20.36
CA GLN A 254 23.32 0.27 21.63
C GLN A 254 22.50 1.54 21.83
N LYS A 255 22.12 2.24 20.76
CA LYS A 255 21.38 3.51 20.82
C LYS A 255 19.86 3.32 20.71
N ALA A 256 19.44 2.31 19.96
CA ALA A 256 18.05 2.03 19.63
C ALA A 256 17.79 0.51 19.61
N PRO A 257 17.92 -0.18 20.76
CA PRO A 257 17.82 -1.64 20.82
C PRO A 257 16.47 -2.18 20.32
N LEU A 258 15.38 -1.44 20.54
CA LEU A 258 14.04 -1.81 20.07
C LEU A 258 13.91 -1.80 18.55
N PHE A 259 14.67 -0.94 17.86
CA PHE A 259 14.66 -0.86 16.39
C PHE A 259 15.78 -1.69 15.76
N ALA A 260 16.65 -2.32 16.55
CA ALA A 260 17.76 -3.11 16.03
C ALA A 260 17.42 -4.61 15.86
N GLN A 261 16.15 -4.98 16.01
CA GLN A 261 15.66 -6.35 15.88
C GLN A 261 14.48 -6.40 14.91
N LEU A 262 14.43 -7.45 14.10
CA LEU A 262 13.28 -7.74 13.24
C LEU A 262 12.22 -8.50 14.06
N PRO A 263 10.94 -8.43 13.68
CA PRO A 263 9.90 -9.14 14.41
C PRO A 263 10.07 -10.66 14.32
N THR A 264 9.56 -11.37 15.33
CA THR A 264 9.77 -12.82 15.51
C THR A 264 8.66 -13.65 14.88
N GLN A 265 8.87 -14.97 14.78
CA GLN A 265 7.81 -15.91 14.38
C GLN A 265 6.61 -15.84 15.33
N THR A 266 6.86 -15.72 16.65
CA THR A 266 5.80 -15.55 17.65
C THR A 266 4.97 -14.30 17.42
N ASP A 267 5.60 -13.18 17.06
CA ASP A 267 4.89 -11.94 16.74
C ASP A 267 3.95 -12.11 15.53
N MET A 268 4.40 -12.87 14.51
CA MET A 268 3.59 -13.21 13.35
C MET A 268 2.42 -14.14 13.71
N ASP A 269 2.68 -15.20 14.48
CA ASP A 269 1.64 -16.15 14.90
C ASP A 269 0.55 -15.45 15.73
N LEU A 270 0.94 -14.59 16.67
CA LEU A 270 0.01 -13.80 17.48
C LEU A 270 -0.81 -12.81 16.63
N THR A 271 -0.19 -12.22 15.61
CA THR A 271 -0.86 -11.32 14.68
C THR A 271 -1.91 -12.07 13.87
N VAL A 272 -1.54 -13.17 13.21
CA VAL A 272 -2.46 -13.96 12.36
C VAL A 272 -3.56 -14.63 13.18
N ASN A 273 -3.34 -14.91 14.46
CA ASN A 273 -4.34 -15.48 15.36
C ASN A 273 -5.37 -14.45 15.88
N CYS A 274 -5.22 -13.15 15.59
CA CYS A 274 -6.20 -12.16 16.02
C CYS A 274 -7.52 -12.33 15.24
N ASN A 275 -8.65 -12.50 15.93
CA ASN A 275 -9.95 -12.81 15.29
C ASN A 275 -10.58 -11.61 14.56
N GLU A 276 -10.43 -10.41 15.12
CA GLU A 276 -11.04 -9.18 14.58
C GLU A 276 -10.14 -8.57 13.51
N TYR A 277 -10.68 -8.28 12.32
CA TYR A 277 -9.91 -7.59 11.27
C TYR A 277 -9.44 -6.21 11.73
N ASP A 278 -10.40 -5.37 12.13
CA ASP A 278 -10.17 -4.06 12.69
C ASP A 278 -11.22 -3.71 13.75
N VAL A 279 -10.92 -2.79 14.65
CA VAL A 279 -11.80 -2.41 15.76
C VAL A 279 -11.95 -0.90 15.86
N TRP A 280 -13.15 -0.44 16.23
CA TRP A 280 -13.43 0.97 16.48
C TRP A 280 -12.44 1.53 17.53
N PRO A 281 -11.89 2.75 17.36
CA PRO A 281 -12.23 3.79 16.36
C PRO A 281 -11.58 3.66 14.98
N TYR A 282 -11.15 2.46 14.57
CA TYR A 282 -10.59 2.17 13.24
C TYR A 282 -9.38 3.05 12.90
N ARG A 283 -8.56 3.28 13.92
CA ARG A 283 -7.34 4.10 13.88
C ARG A 283 -6.17 3.33 14.49
N ASN A 284 -4.97 3.88 14.31
CA ASN A 284 -3.78 3.37 14.98
C ASN A 284 -3.95 3.39 16.52
N GLY A 285 -3.60 2.30 17.20
CA GLY A 285 -3.60 2.27 18.67
C GLY A 285 -4.99 2.44 19.29
N ALA A 286 -6.02 1.83 18.70
CA ALA A 286 -7.44 1.90 19.09
C ALA A 286 -7.77 1.44 20.53
N GLY A 287 -6.78 1.06 21.35
CA GLY A 287 -6.95 0.57 22.72
C GLY A 287 -7.47 -0.87 22.82
N ARG A 288 -7.84 -1.48 21.70
CA ARG A 288 -8.17 -2.91 21.55
C ARG A 288 -7.37 -3.50 20.40
N ARG A 289 -7.00 -4.77 20.55
CA ARG A 289 -6.26 -5.51 19.53
C ARG A 289 -7.14 -5.78 18.31
N SER A 290 -6.60 -5.52 17.14
CA SER A 290 -7.11 -5.99 15.87
C SER A 290 -5.97 -6.49 14.98
N PHE A 291 -6.29 -7.37 14.04
CA PHE A 291 -5.33 -7.88 13.07
C PHE A 291 -4.63 -6.75 12.33
N ARG A 292 -5.39 -5.77 11.81
CA ARG A 292 -4.86 -4.63 11.05
C ARG A 292 -3.85 -3.84 11.89
N ASP A 293 -4.19 -3.50 13.14
CA ASP A 293 -3.33 -2.67 14.00
C ASP A 293 -2.08 -3.42 14.50
N LEU A 294 -2.19 -4.74 14.69
CA LEU A 294 -1.07 -5.63 14.98
C LEU A 294 -0.12 -5.77 13.77
N LEU A 295 -0.68 -6.08 12.59
CA LEU A 295 0.09 -6.23 11.35
C LEU A 295 0.82 -4.95 10.99
N GLU A 296 0.12 -3.82 11.02
CA GLU A 296 0.68 -2.51 10.73
C GLU A 296 1.74 -2.12 11.77
N GLY A 297 1.55 -2.52 13.02
CA GLY A 297 2.58 -2.45 14.05
C GLY A 297 2.45 -1.28 15.01
N PHE A 298 1.23 -0.80 15.26
CA PHE A 298 0.93 0.20 16.29
C PHE A 298 0.54 -0.43 17.64
N THR A 299 0.16 -1.71 17.62
CA THR A 299 -0.11 -2.49 18.83
C THR A 299 0.90 -3.63 18.97
N SER A 300 1.41 -3.84 20.17
CA SER A 300 2.33 -4.95 20.45
C SER A 300 1.61 -6.31 20.31
N PRO A 301 2.14 -7.27 19.55
CA PRO A 301 1.67 -8.66 19.52
C PRO A 301 1.71 -9.34 20.90
N SER A 302 2.61 -8.91 21.80
CA SER A 302 2.83 -9.52 23.12
C SER A 302 2.06 -8.86 24.28
N MET A 303 1.31 -7.77 24.06
CA MET A 303 0.44 -7.18 25.09
C MET A 303 -0.62 -8.18 25.67
N PRO A 304 -1.00 -8.13 26.94
CA PRO A 304 -2.11 -8.93 27.46
C PRO A 304 -3.49 -8.45 26.92
N LEU A 305 -4.41 -9.38 26.64
CA LEU A 305 -5.79 -9.09 26.20
C LEU A 305 -6.58 -8.18 27.16
N THR A 306 -6.21 -8.16 28.45
CA THR A 306 -6.89 -7.45 29.54
C THR A 306 -6.33 -6.07 29.85
N SER A 307 -5.31 -5.59 29.12
CA SER A 307 -4.80 -4.23 29.32
C SER A 307 -5.70 -3.21 28.63
N THR A 308 -6.88 -2.94 29.19
CA THR A 308 -7.58 -1.67 28.98
C THR A 308 -6.79 -0.54 29.64
N ARG A 309 -5.62 -0.19 29.09
CA ARG A 309 -5.15 1.18 29.25
C ARG A 309 -6.01 2.02 28.32
N GLN A 310 -7.05 2.62 28.90
CA GLN A 310 -7.45 3.96 28.48
C GLN A 310 -6.24 4.88 28.69
N GLN A 311 -5.24 4.82 27.79
CA GLN A 311 -4.40 5.98 27.59
C GLN A 311 -5.29 6.97 26.85
N SER A 312 -5.71 8.03 27.56
CA SER A 312 -6.19 9.23 26.88
C SER A 312 -5.18 9.59 25.78
N PRO A 313 -5.65 10.01 24.59
CA PRO A 313 -4.75 10.42 23.54
C PRO A 313 -4.09 11.73 23.98
N PHE A 314 -2.81 11.63 24.38
CA PHE A 314 -1.92 12.70 24.83
C PHE A 314 -2.23 13.34 26.21
N PRO A 315 -1.21 13.74 26.99
CA PRO A 315 -1.42 14.57 28.16
C PRO A 315 -1.79 16.00 27.74
N VAL A 316 -2.74 16.56 28.49
CA VAL A 316 -3.12 17.97 28.51
C VAL A 316 -1.87 18.85 28.68
N GLN A 317 -1.83 19.95 27.92
CA GLN A 317 -0.95 21.13 28.02
C GLN A 317 -0.04 21.16 29.27
N GLN A 318 1.27 21.13 29.06
CA GLN A 318 2.19 21.78 29.99
C GLN A 318 2.87 22.94 29.28
N THR A 319 2.54 24.13 29.77
CA THR A 319 3.16 25.42 29.51
C THR A 319 4.67 25.31 29.58
N LEU A 320 5.36 25.83 28.56
CA LEU A 320 6.82 25.98 28.52
C LEU A 320 7.27 26.81 29.73
N GLN A 321 8.08 26.25 30.61
CA GLN A 321 8.95 27.02 31.50
C GLN A 321 10.38 26.95 30.96
N GLU A 322 10.89 28.10 30.54
CA GLU A 322 12.30 28.28 30.20
C GLU A 322 13.17 28.09 31.45
N VAL A 323 14.08 27.12 31.41
CA VAL A 323 15.15 26.99 32.39
C VAL A 323 16.47 27.39 31.71
N ASN A 324 16.90 28.62 31.96
CA ASN A 324 18.23 29.10 31.58
C ASN A 324 19.28 28.58 32.57
N GLN A 325 20.21 27.74 32.13
CA GLN A 325 21.44 27.48 32.87
C GLN A 325 22.66 27.77 32.00
N THR A 326 23.45 28.75 32.45
CA THR A 326 24.72 29.18 31.87
C THR A 326 25.86 28.42 32.56
N THR A 327 26.68 27.68 31.80
CA THR A 327 27.98 27.21 32.29
C THR A 327 29.12 27.73 31.41
N LYS A 328 30.08 28.35 32.08
CA LYS A 328 31.32 28.92 31.55
C LYS A 328 32.26 27.81 31.04
N SER A 329 32.58 27.80 29.75
CA SER A 329 33.94 27.75 29.16
C SER A 329 33.93 27.11 27.75
N GLY A 330 34.44 27.84 26.75
CA GLY A 330 35.00 27.29 25.51
C GLY A 330 34.01 26.94 24.39
N ASN A 331 33.94 27.79 23.36
CA ASN A 331 33.13 27.56 22.16
C ASN A 331 33.77 26.48 21.26
N ILE A 332 33.20 25.27 21.26
CA ILE A 332 33.26 24.35 20.13
C ILE A 332 31.82 24.17 19.64
N THR A 333 31.47 24.77 18.50
CA THR A 333 30.16 24.55 17.86
C THR A 333 30.22 23.26 17.07
N LEU A 334 29.96 22.12 17.73
CA LEU A 334 29.54 20.91 17.04
C LEU A 334 28.04 21.07 16.74
N THR A 335 27.70 21.31 15.47
CA THR A 335 26.32 21.21 14.98
C THR A 335 25.93 19.73 14.96
N MET A 336 25.59 19.19 16.13
CA MET A 336 24.83 17.96 16.24
C MET A 336 23.36 18.34 16.06
N THR A 337 22.74 17.90 14.97
CA THR A 337 21.29 17.90 14.80
C THR A 337 20.70 17.20 16.02
N ALA A 338 19.87 17.93 16.78
CA ALA A 338 19.22 17.40 17.97
C ALA A 338 18.44 16.12 17.60
N PRO A 339 18.48 15.07 18.44
CA PRO A 339 17.57 13.94 18.26
C PRO A 339 16.15 14.48 18.36
N ILE A 340 15.30 14.13 17.39
CA ILE A 340 13.88 14.48 17.39
C ILE A 340 13.28 13.91 18.68
N VAL A 341 12.93 14.77 19.64
CA VAL A 341 12.50 14.41 21.01
C VAL A 341 11.07 13.86 21.06
N ASP A 342 10.51 13.35 19.95
CA ASP A 342 9.12 12.85 19.91
C ASP A 342 8.97 11.46 19.26
N VAL A 343 10.06 10.79 18.90
CA VAL A 343 10.03 9.46 18.24
C VAL A 343 10.12 8.29 19.25
N THR A 344 10.32 8.57 20.53
CA THR A 344 10.58 7.53 21.55
C THR A 344 9.32 6.90 22.17
N ASN A 345 8.12 7.41 21.85
CA ASN A 345 6.85 6.94 22.45
C ASN A 345 5.85 6.33 21.46
N VAL A 346 6.16 6.24 20.17
CA VAL A 346 5.30 5.53 19.22
C VAL A 346 5.61 4.04 19.31
N PRO A 347 4.64 3.16 19.63
CA PRO A 347 4.87 1.73 19.59
C PRO A 347 5.15 1.30 18.14
N VAL A 348 6.25 0.57 17.92
CA VAL A 348 6.72 0.14 16.60
C VAL A 348 6.93 -1.37 16.63
N TYR A 349 6.08 -2.11 15.92
CA TYR A 349 6.14 -3.57 15.80
C TYR A 349 5.95 -3.99 14.34
N MET A 350 6.03 -5.29 14.05
CA MET A 350 5.62 -5.89 12.77
C MET A 350 6.05 -5.04 11.55
N HIS A 351 5.11 -4.58 10.73
CA HIS A 351 5.39 -3.74 9.56
C HIS A 351 6.22 -2.48 9.90
N ASN A 352 5.78 -1.68 10.86
CA ASN A 352 6.46 -0.44 11.25
C ASN A 352 7.88 -0.69 11.78
N LEU A 353 8.12 -1.83 12.43
CA LEU A 353 9.42 -2.18 12.96
C LEU A 353 10.42 -2.47 11.86
N VAL A 354 9.99 -3.10 10.77
CA VAL A 354 10.86 -3.32 9.61
C VAL A 354 11.22 -2.01 8.91
N HIS A 355 10.29 -1.04 8.85
CA HIS A 355 10.63 0.33 8.44
C HIS A 355 11.67 0.98 9.34
N SER A 356 11.56 0.80 10.66
CA SER A 356 12.47 1.39 11.64
C SER A 356 13.80 0.63 11.78
N PHE A 357 13.84 -0.64 11.37
CA PHE A 357 15.02 -1.48 11.44
C PHE A 357 16.14 -1.00 10.51
N MET A 358 15.74 -0.53 9.34
CA MET A 358 16.63 0.03 8.34
C MET A 358 16.42 1.54 8.23
N ASN A 359 17.25 2.32 8.92
CA ASN A 359 17.30 3.75 8.69
C ASN A 359 17.85 4.01 7.28
N GLY A 360 17.43 5.09 6.63
CA GLY A 360 17.81 5.34 5.25
C GLY A 360 16.75 6.02 4.41
N SER A 361 16.89 5.88 3.10
CA SER A 361 15.90 6.28 2.10
C SER A 361 14.54 5.57 2.25
N TRP A 362 14.50 4.48 3.00
CA TRP A 362 13.33 3.62 3.28
C TRP A 362 12.51 4.05 4.51
N PHE A 363 13.07 4.87 5.40
CA PHE A 363 12.53 5.10 6.74
C PHE A 363 11.28 5.99 6.75
N ASP A 364 11.24 7.00 5.89
CA ASP A 364 10.11 7.92 5.82
C ASP A 364 8.89 7.24 5.18
N VAL A 365 7.73 7.30 5.85
CA VAL A 365 6.50 6.61 5.41
C VAL A 365 6.19 6.93 3.95
N SER A 366 6.05 8.22 3.62
CA SER A 366 5.59 8.65 2.30
C SER A 366 6.54 8.30 1.17
N THR A 367 7.85 8.36 1.44
CA THR A 367 8.89 8.23 0.42
C THR A 367 9.62 6.89 0.48
N SER A 368 9.27 6.01 1.41
CA SER A 368 9.80 4.66 1.56
C SER A 368 9.85 3.85 0.26
N PRO A 369 8.89 3.93 -0.69
CA PRO A 369 8.97 3.15 -1.91
C PRO A 369 10.16 3.49 -2.82
N ASN A 370 10.88 4.60 -2.57
CA ASN A 370 12.13 4.87 -3.26
C ASN A 370 13.13 3.73 -3.15
N ASP A 371 13.13 3.04 -2.01
CA ASP A 371 13.97 1.90 -1.76
C ASP A 371 13.24 0.59 -2.13
N PRO A 372 13.83 -0.29 -2.97
CA PRO A 372 13.19 -1.54 -3.37
C PRO A 372 12.99 -2.57 -2.25
N PHE A 373 13.46 -2.30 -1.03
CA PHE A 373 12.97 -2.97 0.17
C PHE A 373 11.44 -2.95 0.26
N PHE A 374 10.79 -1.89 -0.22
CA PHE A 374 9.32 -1.72 -0.23
C PHE A 374 8.61 -2.95 -0.72
N ILE A 375 9.10 -3.47 -1.83
CA ILE A 375 8.40 -4.47 -2.59
C ILE A 375 8.49 -5.78 -1.82
N LEU A 376 9.71 -6.18 -1.45
CA LEU A 376 9.93 -7.42 -0.70
C LEU A 376 9.18 -7.42 0.63
N HIS A 377 9.16 -6.27 1.31
CA HIS A 377 8.46 -6.04 2.57
C HIS A 377 6.95 -6.12 2.42
N HIS A 378 6.35 -5.30 1.55
CA HIS A 378 4.89 -5.22 1.42
C HIS A 378 4.29 -6.46 0.77
N ILE A 379 5.03 -7.22 -0.04
CA ILE A 379 4.55 -8.53 -0.51
C ILE A 379 4.50 -9.55 0.63
N PHE A 380 5.41 -9.46 1.62
CA PHE A 380 5.32 -10.28 2.83
C PHE A 380 4.21 -9.82 3.78
N VAL A 381 3.98 -8.52 3.91
CA VAL A 381 2.82 -7.97 4.63
C VAL A 381 1.51 -8.46 3.99
N ASP A 382 1.43 -8.45 2.66
CA ASP A 382 0.30 -9.01 1.90
C ASP A 382 0.16 -10.53 2.10
N LYS A 383 1.28 -11.25 2.25
CA LYS A 383 1.27 -12.68 2.60
C LYS A 383 0.67 -12.91 3.98
N ILE A 384 1.04 -12.12 4.99
CA ILE A 384 0.49 -12.25 6.35
C ILE A 384 -1.01 -11.94 6.34
N PHE A 385 -1.43 -10.92 5.57
CA PHE A 385 -2.85 -10.64 5.34
C PHE A 385 -3.58 -11.81 4.67
N GLU A 386 -2.97 -12.44 3.66
CA GLU A 386 -3.53 -13.62 3.01
C GLU A 386 -3.67 -14.81 3.97
N MET A 387 -2.67 -15.06 4.82
CA MET A 387 -2.73 -16.10 5.84
C MET A 387 -3.89 -15.87 6.81
N TRP A 388 -4.10 -14.62 7.22
CA TRP A 388 -5.24 -14.24 8.06
C TRP A 388 -6.58 -14.45 7.35
N LEU A 389 -6.73 -14.01 6.10
CA LEU A 389 -7.95 -14.22 5.30
C LEU A 389 -8.30 -15.71 5.15
N ARG A 390 -7.30 -16.57 4.88
CA ARG A 390 -7.52 -18.03 4.73
C ARG A 390 -7.87 -18.71 6.03
N LYS A 391 -7.27 -18.27 7.14
CA LYS A 391 -7.51 -18.81 8.48
C LYS A 391 -8.90 -18.46 8.97
N HIS A 392 -9.28 -17.18 8.92
CA HIS A 392 -10.51 -16.69 9.54
C HIS A 392 -11.72 -16.70 8.59
N ARG A 393 -11.47 -16.73 7.27
CA ARG A 393 -12.51 -16.71 6.21
C ARG A 393 -13.59 -15.63 6.48
N PRO A 394 -13.16 -14.38 6.67
CA PRO A 394 -14.07 -13.31 7.07
C PRO A 394 -15.12 -13.04 6.01
N GLY A 395 -16.34 -12.74 6.45
CA GLY A 395 -17.36 -12.18 5.56
C GLY A 395 -17.08 -10.69 5.27
N PRO A 396 -17.60 -10.11 4.17
CA PRO A 396 -17.41 -8.69 3.83
C PRO A 396 -17.90 -7.72 4.90
N GLU A 397 -18.79 -8.15 5.80
CA GLU A 397 -19.30 -7.38 6.93
C GLU A 397 -18.28 -7.14 8.05
N GLN A 398 -17.22 -7.94 8.16
CA GLN A 398 -16.14 -7.69 9.11
C GLN A 398 -15.28 -6.48 8.70
N TYR A 399 -15.36 -6.07 7.44
CA TYR A 399 -14.74 -4.82 7.00
C TYR A 399 -15.63 -3.63 7.34
N PRO A 400 -15.12 -2.60 8.04
CA PRO A 400 -15.96 -1.50 8.52
C PRO A 400 -16.48 -0.62 7.38
N ARG A 401 -17.79 -0.32 7.42
CA ARG A 401 -18.49 0.43 6.37
C ARG A 401 -18.60 1.93 6.64
N ARG A 402 -18.45 2.34 7.90
CA ARG A 402 -18.62 3.72 8.38
C ARG A 402 -17.69 3.98 9.55
N ASP A 403 -17.63 5.24 9.99
CA ASP A 403 -16.86 5.70 11.16
C ASP A 403 -15.35 5.41 11.06
N CYS A 404 -14.86 5.17 9.84
CA CYS A 404 -13.44 5.01 9.52
C CYS A 404 -12.82 6.39 9.23
N PRO A 405 -11.49 6.52 9.33
CA PRO A 405 -10.78 7.63 8.69
C PRO A 405 -11.13 7.74 7.20
N PRO A 406 -11.12 8.95 6.60
CA PRO A 406 -11.41 9.14 5.18
C PRO A 406 -10.59 8.19 4.30
N GLY A 407 -11.23 7.52 3.34
CA GLY A 407 -10.57 6.56 2.44
C GLY A 407 -10.52 5.11 2.93
N HIS A 408 -10.77 4.84 4.22
CA HIS A 408 -10.55 3.49 4.77
C HIS A 408 -11.79 2.61 4.85
N SER A 409 -13.00 3.13 4.62
CA SER A 409 -14.22 2.31 4.70
C SER A 409 -14.33 1.32 3.53
N ALA A 410 -15.13 0.27 3.70
CA ALA A 410 -15.28 -0.84 2.74
C ALA A 410 -15.47 -0.38 1.29
N TYR A 411 -16.35 0.60 1.09
CA TYR A 411 -16.76 1.12 -0.22
C TYR A 411 -16.11 2.48 -0.54
N ALA A 412 -15.10 2.91 0.24
CA ALA A 412 -14.32 4.07 -0.12
C ALA A 412 -13.39 3.70 -1.29
N PRO A 413 -13.30 4.54 -2.33
CA PRO A 413 -12.28 4.37 -3.37
C PRO A 413 -10.90 4.58 -2.77
N MET A 414 -9.98 3.67 -3.09
CA MET A 414 -8.58 3.74 -2.70
C MET A 414 -7.89 4.87 -3.47
N VAL A 415 -7.41 5.88 -2.76
CA VAL A 415 -6.74 7.04 -3.34
C VAL A 415 -5.27 6.72 -3.62
N PRO A 416 -4.68 7.11 -4.76
CA PRO A 416 -5.27 7.79 -5.92
C PRO A 416 -5.47 6.86 -7.13
N PHE A 417 -5.89 5.60 -6.92
CA PHE A 417 -5.94 4.63 -8.01
C PHE A 417 -6.98 4.96 -9.08
N VAL A 418 -6.59 4.69 -10.34
CA VAL A 418 -7.45 4.82 -11.52
C VAL A 418 -7.41 3.50 -12.31
N PRO A 419 -8.56 2.88 -12.64
CA PRO A 419 -9.93 3.29 -12.29
C PRO A 419 -10.20 3.23 -10.79
N LEU A 420 -11.32 3.84 -10.36
CA LEU A 420 -11.72 3.84 -8.95
C LEU A 420 -11.96 2.40 -8.49
N ILE A 421 -11.20 1.98 -7.48
CA ILE A 421 -11.28 0.64 -6.88
C ILE A 421 -11.50 0.75 -5.38
N GLU A 422 -12.39 -0.06 -4.83
CA GLU A 422 -12.80 0.00 -3.43
C GLU A 422 -12.02 -1.00 -2.55
N ASN A 423 -11.80 -0.66 -1.28
CA ASN A 423 -11.09 -1.52 -0.33
C ASN A 423 -11.65 -2.95 -0.26
N VAL A 424 -12.99 -3.08 -0.23
CA VAL A 424 -13.67 -4.38 -0.09
C VAL A 424 -13.37 -5.36 -1.23
N LEU A 425 -13.01 -4.87 -2.42
CA LEU A 425 -12.65 -5.72 -3.56
C LEU A 425 -11.33 -6.47 -3.35
N PHE A 426 -10.46 -5.95 -2.49
CA PHE A 426 -9.16 -6.53 -2.17
C PHE A 426 -9.15 -7.23 -0.81
N PHE A 427 -10.24 -7.12 -0.05
CA PHE A 427 -10.54 -7.93 1.12
C PHE A 427 -11.10 -9.31 0.72
N THR A 428 -10.31 -10.05 -0.06
CA THR A 428 -10.69 -11.33 -0.67
C THR A 428 -9.47 -12.24 -0.80
N ASP A 429 -9.66 -13.55 -0.94
CA ASP A 429 -8.57 -14.50 -1.14
C ASP A 429 -7.72 -14.14 -2.38
N SER A 430 -6.40 -14.18 -2.25
CA SER A 430 -5.45 -13.82 -3.33
C SER A 430 -5.68 -14.60 -4.62
N ARG A 431 -6.19 -15.85 -4.53
CA ARG A 431 -6.51 -16.68 -5.70
C ARG A 431 -7.61 -16.06 -6.53
N ALA A 432 -8.56 -15.34 -5.92
CA ALA A 432 -9.58 -14.59 -6.67
C ALA A 432 -8.96 -13.48 -7.54
N LEU A 433 -7.78 -12.98 -7.13
CA LEU A 433 -7.00 -11.93 -7.79
C LEU A 433 -5.87 -12.51 -8.68
N GLY A 434 -5.84 -13.82 -8.93
CA GLY A 434 -4.92 -14.43 -9.88
C GLY A 434 -3.48 -14.60 -9.41
N TYR A 435 -3.24 -14.62 -8.11
CA TYR A 435 -1.95 -14.95 -7.52
C TYR A 435 -2.11 -15.82 -6.27
N ASP A 436 -1.01 -16.42 -5.82
CA ASP A 436 -0.92 -17.16 -4.57
C ASP A 436 0.53 -17.06 -4.03
N TYR A 437 0.78 -17.64 -2.86
CA TYR A 437 2.10 -17.78 -2.25
C TYR A 437 2.51 -19.25 -2.19
N ASP A 438 3.81 -19.50 -2.30
CA ASP A 438 4.43 -20.84 -2.18
C ASP A 438 4.08 -21.58 -0.87
N ASN A 439 3.93 -20.85 0.23
CA ASN A 439 3.54 -21.36 1.54
C ASN A 439 2.48 -20.45 2.18
N SER A 440 1.25 -20.50 1.67
CA SER A 440 0.10 -19.69 2.14
C SER A 440 -0.72 -20.33 3.27
N GLN A 441 -0.36 -21.54 3.70
CA GLN A 441 -0.95 -22.21 4.87
C GLN A 441 -0.10 -21.94 6.11
N LEU A 442 -0.72 -21.68 7.27
CA LEU A 442 0.02 -21.72 8.54
C LEU A 442 0.56 -23.14 8.73
N GLY A 443 1.80 -23.29 9.20
CA GLY A 443 2.22 -24.55 9.81
C GLY A 443 1.32 -24.84 11.03
N ASP A 444 1.11 -26.12 11.35
CA ASP A 444 0.21 -26.60 12.43
C ASP A 444 0.59 -26.16 13.86
N THR A 445 1.41 -25.13 14.03
CA THR A 445 1.82 -24.61 15.33
C THR A 445 0.69 -23.79 15.95
N ILE A 446 -0.21 -24.50 16.64
CA ILE A 446 -1.23 -23.89 17.49
C ILE A 446 -0.53 -23.27 18.71
N VAL A 447 -0.25 -21.97 18.66
CA VAL A 447 -0.06 -21.18 19.89
C VAL A 447 -1.46 -20.94 20.46
N ALA A 448 -1.87 -21.83 21.36
CA ALA A 448 -3.13 -21.69 22.08
C ALA A 448 -3.05 -20.45 22.98
N LEU A 449 -3.73 -19.37 22.61
CA LEU A 449 -4.12 -18.34 23.55
C LEU A 449 -5.19 -18.95 24.47
N ALA A 450 -4.85 -19.14 25.74
CA ALA A 450 -5.77 -19.66 26.73
C ALA A 450 -6.88 -18.63 26.99
N ASP A 451 -8.02 -18.77 26.32
CA ASP A 451 -9.28 -18.15 26.72
C ASP A 451 -10.36 -19.22 26.79
N SER A 452 -10.82 -19.50 28.01
CA SER A 452 -12.16 -20.06 28.22
C SER A 452 -12.66 -19.71 29.61
N LEU A 453 -13.60 -18.76 29.69
CA LEU A 453 -14.63 -18.77 30.72
C LEU A 453 -15.95 -19.16 30.04
N PRO A 454 -16.63 -20.23 30.47
CA PRO A 454 -17.89 -20.63 29.86
C PRO A 454 -19.01 -19.69 30.29
N LEU A 455 -19.80 -19.23 29.31
CA LEU A 455 -21.11 -18.64 29.53
C LEU A 455 -22.08 -19.75 29.96
N ASN A 456 -22.68 -19.58 31.14
CA ASN A 456 -23.77 -20.43 31.63
C ASN A 456 -25.02 -20.21 30.76
N GLU A 457 -25.43 -21.25 30.02
CA GLU A 457 -26.79 -21.38 29.52
C GLU A 457 -27.72 -21.75 30.68
N THR A 458 -28.77 -20.95 30.87
CA THR A 458 -29.88 -21.30 31.76
C THR A 458 -30.95 -22.02 30.94
N THR A 459 -31.35 -23.19 31.44
CA THR A 459 -32.41 -24.04 30.92
C THR A 459 -33.80 -23.63 31.42
N SER A 460 -34.82 -24.08 30.66
CA SER A 460 -36.28 -24.11 30.92
C SER A 460 -37.05 -22.88 30.42
N GLU A 461 -38.21 -22.99 29.77
CA GLU A 461 -39.30 -23.95 29.95
C GLU A 461 -40.01 -24.36 28.64
N SER A 462 -40.48 -25.60 28.60
CA SER A 462 -41.47 -26.11 27.64
C SER A 462 -42.85 -25.56 27.98
N SER A 463 -43.44 -24.76 27.08
CA SER A 463 -44.83 -24.32 27.18
C SER A 463 -45.76 -25.25 26.39
N ARG A 464 -46.82 -25.68 27.08
CA ARG A 464 -47.90 -26.54 26.58
C ARG A 464 -48.62 -25.92 25.39
N VAL A 465 -48.79 -26.70 24.33
CA VAL A 465 -49.66 -26.35 23.20
C VAL A 465 -51.12 -26.59 23.60
N SER A 466 -51.87 -25.52 23.81
CA SER A 466 -53.33 -25.54 23.88
C SER A 466 -53.91 -25.43 22.46
N THR A 467 -54.81 -26.36 22.13
CA THR A 467 -55.54 -26.42 20.86
C THR A 467 -56.33 -25.13 20.60
N LEU A 468 -55.99 -24.42 19.52
CA LEU A 468 -56.67 -23.20 19.09
C LEU A 468 -57.99 -23.51 18.36
N ASN A 469 -59.01 -22.70 18.66
CA ASN A 469 -60.33 -22.67 18.03
C ASN A 469 -60.19 -22.38 16.51
N PRO A 470 -60.89 -23.11 15.60
CA PRO A 470 -60.75 -22.95 14.14
C PRO A 470 -60.95 -21.52 13.60
N ALA A 471 -61.62 -20.62 14.32
CA ALA A 471 -61.73 -19.21 13.93
C ALA A 471 -60.43 -18.39 14.15
N ALA A 472 -59.55 -18.80 15.07
CA ALA A 472 -58.28 -18.11 15.36
C ALA A 472 -57.15 -18.51 14.39
N ILE A 473 -57.28 -19.66 13.72
CA ILE A 473 -56.29 -20.12 12.74
C ILE A 473 -56.33 -19.24 11.48
N GLY A 474 -57.52 -18.84 11.03
CA GLY A 474 -57.68 -17.98 9.86
C GLY A 474 -57.05 -16.60 10.02
N THR A 475 -57.15 -16.00 11.21
CA THR A 475 -56.55 -14.69 11.50
C THR A 475 -55.03 -14.76 11.61
N ILE A 476 -54.48 -15.82 12.21
CA ILE A 476 -53.03 -16.04 12.31
C ILE A 476 -52.43 -16.27 10.92
N VAL A 477 -53.06 -17.10 10.08
CA VAL A 477 -52.59 -17.36 8.71
C VAL A 477 -52.59 -16.08 7.88
N MET A 478 -53.65 -15.25 7.96
CA MET A 478 -53.69 -13.97 7.27
C MET A 478 -52.62 -12.99 7.77
N ALA A 479 -52.35 -12.94 9.08
CA ALA A 479 -51.29 -12.10 9.63
C ALA A 479 -49.89 -12.54 9.15
N VAL A 480 -49.64 -13.86 9.07
CA VAL A 480 -48.38 -14.40 8.56
C VAL A 480 -48.21 -14.11 7.06
N VAL A 481 -49.27 -14.24 6.26
CA VAL A 481 -49.23 -13.89 4.82
C VAL A 481 -48.97 -12.40 4.63
N ILE A 482 -49.63 -11.53 5.40
CA ILE A 482 -49.38 -10.08 5.34
C ILE A 482 -47.94 -9.75 5.74
N LEU A 483 -47.42 -10.36 6.82
CA LEU A 483 -46.03 -10.17 7.24
C LEU A 483 -45.04 -10.65 6.18
N PHE A 484 -45.30 -11.79 5.54
CA PHE A 484 -44.48 -12.31 4.44
C PHE A 484 -44.50 -11.38 3.23
N CYS A 485 -45.65 -10.83 2.86
CA CYS A 485 -45.77 -9.83 1.80
C CYS A 485 -45.01 -8.54 2.14
N ILE A 486 -45.07 -8.06 3.39
CA ILE A 486 -44.31 -6.88 3.85
C ILE A 486 -42.81 -7.16 3.78
N ILE A 487 -42.35 -8.34 4.19
CA ILE A 487 -40.94 -8.75 4.09
C ILE A 487 -40.50 -8.81 2.63
N LEU A 488 -41.31 -9.37 1.73
CA LEU A 488 -41.00 -9.42 0.29
C LEU A 488 -40.92 -8.02 -0.32
N VAL A 489 -41.84 -7.12 0.03
CA VAL A 489 -41.80 -5.73 -0.42
C VAL A 489 -40.59 -5.01 0.18
N ALA A 490 -40.26 -5.22 1.45
CA ALA A 490 -39.06 -4.66 2.07
C ALA A 490 -37.78 -5.18 1.39
N LEU A 491 -37.70 -6.47 1.07
CA LEU A 491 -36.58 -7.06 0.31
C LEU A 491 -36.51 -6.52 -1.12
N LEU A 492 -37.65 -6.32 -1.78
CA LEU A 492 -37.73 -5.70 -3.11
C LEU A 492 -37.28 -4.24 -3.05
N VAL A 493 -37.72 -3.48 -2.04
CA VAL A 493 -37.31 -2.09 -1.83
C VAL A 493 -35.82 -2.02 -1.49
N ILE A 494 -35.30 -2.90 -0.62
CA ILE A 494 -33.86 -3.01 -0.32
C ILE A 494 -33.09 -3.34 -1.60
N ARG A 495 -33.59 -4.24 -2.45
CA ARG A 495 -32.99 -4.59 -3.74
C ARG A 495 -33.02 -3.42 -4.72
N LEU A 496 -34.14 -2.71 -4.84
CA LEU A 496 -34.28 -1.51 -5.68
C LEU A 496 -33.44 -0.34 -5.15
N MET A 497 -33.28 -0.22 -3.83
CA MET A 497 -32.37 0.73 -3.19
C MET A 497 -30.91 0.33 -3.39
N HIS A 498 -30.58 -0.96 -3.40
CA HIS A 498 -29.25 -1.47 -3.74
C HIS A 498 -28.94 -1.23 -5.23
N GLU A 499 -29.92 -1.43 -6.11
CA GLU A 499 -29.80 -1.09 -7.55
C GLU A 499 -29.65 0.43 -7.76
N ARG A 500 -30.42 1.26 -7.06
CA ARG A 500 -30.25 2.75 -7.08
C ARG A 500 -28.97 3.24 -6.41
N ARG A 501 -28.41 2.49 -5.45
CA ARG A 501 -27.09 2.73 -4.83
C ARG A 501 -25.94 2.17 -5.66
N SER A 502 -26.20 1.68 -6.87
CA SER A 502 -25.17 1.66 -7.90
C SER A 502 -24.80 3.12 -8.17
N TYR A 503 -23.91 3.68 -7.34
CA TYR A 503 -23.10 4.82 -7.74
C TYR A 503 -22.53 4.50 -9.12
N TYR A 504 -22.31 5.53 -9.93
CA TYR A 504 -21.66 5.40 -11.24
C TYR A 504 -20.24 4.83 -11.05
N TYR A 505 -20.16 3.52 -10.81
CA TYR A 505 -18.94 2.77 -10.72
C TYR A 505 -18.58 2.39 -12.15
N TYR A 506 -17.33 2.69 -12.50
CA TYR A 506 -16.73 2.24 -13.74
C TYR A 506 -16.76 0.70 -13.75
N THR A 507 -17.78 0.13 -14.38
CA THR A 507 -17.91 -1.30 -14.61
C THR A 507 -17.72 -1.53 -16.09
N CYS A 508 -16.72 -2.34 -16.43
CA CYS A 508 -16.50 -2.75 -17.80
C CYS A 508 -17.57 -3.75 -18.21
N ILE A 509 -18.65 -3.22 -18.81
CA ILE A 509 -19.80 -4.01 -19.23
C ILE A 509 -19.61 -4.57 -20.65
N ASP A 510 -18.79 -3.93 -21.50
CA ASP A 510 -18.53 -4.38 -22.87
C ASP A 510 -17.07 -4.15 -23.30
N PRO A 511 -16.51 -4.94 -24.22
CA PRO A 511 -15.23 -4.61 -24.86
C PRO A 511 -15.35 -3.24 -25.54
N PRO A 512 -14.29 -2.41 -25.54
CA PRO A 512 -14.35 -1.10 -26.18
C PRO A 512 -14.76 -1.26 -27.66
N GLU A 513 -15.75 -0.49 -28.12
CA GLU A 513 -16.09 -0.42 -29.54
C GLU A 513 -14.80 -0.16 -30.36
N PRO A 514 -14.67 -0.68 -31.59
CA PRO A 514 -13.52 -0.42 -32.46
C PRO A 514 -13.19 1.08 -32.61
N ARG A 515 -14.22 1.94 -32.51
CA ARG A 515 -14.08 3.40 -32.52
C ARG A 515 -13.49 3.99 -31.23
N ALA A 516 -13.66 3.34 -30.07
CA ALA A 516 -13.05 3.77 -28.81
C ALA A 516 -11.51 3.64 -28.83
N ILE A 517 -10.98 2.62 -29.54
CA ILE A 517 -9.53 2.50 -29.80
C ILE A 517 -9.03 3.70 -30.61
N SER A 518 -9.77 4.13 -31.64
CA SER A 518 -9.43 5.33 -32.42
C SER A 518 -9.55 6.64 -31.62
N GLN A 519 -10.43 6.69 -30.61
CA GLN A 519 -10.54 7.85 -29.70
C GLN A 519 -9.40 7.88 -28.67
N LEU A 520 -8.88 6.73 -28.24
CA LEU A 520 -7.66 6.62 -27.43
C LEU A 520 -6.41 7.02 -28.21
N GLU A 521 -6.33 6.63 -29.49
CA GLU A 521 -5.29 7.12 -30.42
C GLU A 521 -5.47 8.61 -30.76
N ALA A 522 -6.70 9.14 -30.78
CA ALA A 522 -6.95 10.57 -30.93
C ALA A 522 -6.58 11.37 -29.67
N LEU A 523 -6.82 10.83 -28.47
CA LEU A 523 -6.33 11.39 -27.20
C LEU A 523 -4.80 11.39 -27.12
N ASN A 524 -4.14 10.49 -27.85
CA ASN A 524 -2.69 10.49 -28.00
C ASN A 524 -2.17 11.71 -28.79
N THR A 525 -2.99 12.49 -29.50
CA THR A 525 -2.48 13.44 -30.51
C THR A 525 -3.09 14.86 -30.57
N TRP A 526 -3.78 15.36 -29.55
CA TRP A 526 -4.23 16.78 -29.63
C TRP A 526 -4.26 17.58 -28.31
N ARG A 527 -4.43 16.93 -27.14
CA ARG A 527 -4.49 17.64 -25.83
C ARG A 527 -3.27 17.48 -24.92
N ARG A 528 -2.25 16.71 -25.33
CA ARG A 528 -1.03 16.53 -24.52
C ARG A 528 -0.26 17.84 -24.32
N ASN A 529 -0.20 18.71 -25.32
CA ASN A 529 0.71 19.87 -25.26
C ASN A 529 0.22 21.04 -24.39
N ASN A 530 -1.06 21.11 -24.04
CA ASN A 530 -1.60 22.25 -23.26
C ASN A 530 -1.59 22.01 -21.74
N PHE A 531 -1.51 20.75 -21.29
CA PHE A 531 -1.54 20.39 -19.87
C PHE A 531 -0.25 19.76 -19.36
N ILE A 532 0.64 19.35 -20.28
CA ILE A 532 1.95 18.77 -19.95
C ILE A 532 2.99 19.87 -20.06
N THR A 533 3.48 20.34 -18.92
CA THR A 533 4.69 21.15 -18.90
C THR A 533 5.86 20.26 -19.30
N THR A 534 6.46 20.49 -20.47
CA THR A 534 7.69 19.81 -20.88
C THR A 534 8.85 20.35 -20.05
N VAL A 535 9.25 19.61 -19.02
CA VAL A 535 10.51 19.87 -18.31
C VAL A 535 11.61 19.08 -19.04
N ASP A 536 12.69 19.75 -19.43
CA ASP A 536 13.83 19.13 -20.11
C ASP A 536 14.41 18.00 -19.24
N ARG A 537 14.21 16.77 -19.71
CA ARG A 537 14.58 15.55 -19.02
C ARG A 537 16.04 15.25 -19.30
N TYR A 538 16.88 15.35 -18.27
CA TYR A 538 18.26 14.87 -18.23
C TYR A 538 19.07 15.15 -19.51
N PRO A 539 19.87 16.22 -19.57
CA PRO A 539 20.65 16.55 -20.78
C PRO A 539 21.59 15.41 -21.25
N ASN A 540 21.82 14.37 -20.44
CA ASN A 540 22.76 13.28 -20.70
C ASN A 540 22.17 11.84 -20.59
N ARG A 541 20.85 11.62 -20.52
CA ARG A 541 20.26 10.25 -20.52
C ARG A 541 19.40 9.99 -21.77
N PRO A 542 19.50 8.82 -22.42
CA PRO A 542 18.62 8.46 -23.53
C PRO A 542 17.16 8.49 -23.09
N THR A 543 16.33 9.27 -23.77
CA THR A 543 14.89 9.41 -23.50
C THR A 543 14.08 8.18 -23.92
N HIS A 544 14.70 7.27 -24.67
CA HIS A 544 14.13 6.00 -25.10
C HIS A 544 15.19 4.88 -25.01
N LEU A 545 14.96 3.87 -24.17
CA LEU A 545 15.73 2.63 -24.21
C LEU A 545 15.28 1.82 -25.43
N THR A 546 16.22 1.52 -26.33
CA THR A 546 16.05 0.56 -27.43
C THR A 546 15.74 -0.84 -26.89
N GLU A 547 15.08 -1.69 -27.67
CA GLU A 547 14.83 -3.09 -27.27
C GLU A 547 16.13 -3.84 -26.92
N GLY A 548 17.24 -3.54 -27.61
CA GLY A 548 18.56 -4.06 -27.27
C GLY A 548 19.13 -3.55 -25.95
N GLU A 549 18.77 -2.34 -25.49
CA GLU A 549 19.13 -1.84 -24.15
C GLU A 549 18.26 -2.46 -23.06
N LYS A 550 16.97 -2.69 -23.33
CA LYS A 550 16.08 -3.41 -22.41
C LYS A 550 16.55 -4.85 -22.21
N LEU A 551 16.87 -5.55 -23.29
CA LEU A 551 17.43 -6.90 -23.24
C LEU A 551 18.76 -6.93 -22.47
N ARG A 552 19.66 -5.97 -22.72
CA ARG A 552 20.92 -5.85 -21.95
C ARG A 552 20.70 -5.63 -20.46
N LEU A 553 19.71 -4.80 -20.08
CA LEU A 553 19.35 -4.61 -18.68
C LEU A 553 18.74 -5.87 -18.05
N LEU A 554 18.12 -6.76 -18.84
CA LEU A 554 17.45 -7.99 -18.37
C LEU A 554 18.34 -9.25 -18.44
N ASP A 555 19.36 -9.27 -19.29
CA ASP A 555 20.19 -10.47 -19.54
C ASP A 555 21.29 -10.68 -18.51
N GLY A 556 21.56 -9.72 -17.61
CA GLY A 556 22.49 -9.89 -16.49
C GLY A 556 23.90 -10.38 -16.87
N ASN A 557 24.27 -10.31 -18.16
CA ASN A 557 25.44 -10.97 -18.75
C ASN A 557 26.63 -10.02 -18.91
N GLU A 558 26.53 -8.78 -18.42
CA GLU A 558 27.71 -7.94 -18.25
C GLU A 558 28.33 -8.24 -16.89
N GLN A 559 29.55 -8.78 -16.94
CA GLN A 559 30.52 -8.64 -15.86
C GLN A 559 30.69 -7.14 -15.58
N TYR A 560 29.96 -6.61 -14.60
CA TYR A 560 30.22 -5.29 -14.00
C TYR A 560 31.20 -5.43 -12.83
#